data_AF-A0A8T5FDC1-F1
#
_entry.id   AF-A0A8T5FDC1-F1
#
_cell.length_a   1.000
_cell.length_b   1.000
_cell.length_c   1.000
_cell.angle_alpha   90.00
_cell.angle_beta   90.00
_cell.angle_gamma   90.00
#
_symmetry.space_group_name_H-M   'P 1'
#
loop_
_entity.id
_entity.type
_entity.pdbx_description
1 polymer ?
#
loop_
_entity_poly.entity_id
_entity_poly.type
_entity_poly.pdbx_seq_one_letter_code
_entity_poly.pdbx_strand_id
1 'polypeptide(L)'
;MTHNLTDRQKAEWLDIVIERDEGYSCWYCKKPFSLSQNNFAEYSGRISPHLFDHLNNNRRDNRIDNVVLCCESCNNKKPHDSDMQILATDKLHDSEKRDYMREKFTKKARNSENSEVQISKTNYQICLQYVAKKVDQFGQIDFKETILNIVWKCRENNNTGSPQATRNYLNIICCISAPFEITKIDGKKIIRRRVKSTNNNLDHT
;
A
#
# COMPACT_ATOMS: atom_id res chain seq x y z
N MET A 1 11.92 7.84 -24.74
CA MET A 1 10.60 7.70 -24.09
C MET A 1 10.31 6.21 -23.95
N THR A 2 9.91 5.75 -22.78
CA THR A 2 9.73 4.31 -22.49
C THR A 2 8.61 3.72 -23.35
N HIS A 3 8.97 2.77 -24.22
CA HIS A 3 8.07 2.17 -25.20
C HIS A 3 7.14 1.08 -24.64
N ASN A 4 7.29 0.70 -23.37
CA ASN A 4 6.55 -0.37 -22.71
C ASN A 4 5.93 0.14 -21.39
N LEU A 5 4.94 -0.59 -20.87
CA LEU A 5 4.41 -0.38 -19.53
C LEU A 5 5.52 -0.46 -18.49
N THR A 6 5.63 0.58 -17.66
CA THR A 6 6.56 0.60 -16.53
C THR A 6 6.08 -0.35 -15.43
N ASP A 7 7.00 -0.85 -14.60
CA ASP A 7 6.63 -1.75 -13.50
C ASP A 7 5.71 -1.07 -12.48
N ARG A 8 5.83 0.25 -12.32
CA ARG A 8 4.88 1.06 -11.55
C ARG A 8 3.47 0.99 -12.13
N GLN A 9 3.31 1.19 -13.44
CA GLN A 9 1.98 1.09 -14.08
C GLN A 9 1.39 -0.31 -13.93
N LYS A 10 2.21 -1.37 -14.11
CA LYS A 10 1.75 -2.75 -13.93
C LYS A 10 1.25 -2.99 -12.50
N ALA A 11 1.98 -2.51 -11.48
CA ALA A 11 1.59 -2.63 -10.09
C ALA A 11 0.30 -1.84 -9.77
N GLU A 12 0.18 -0.60 -10.25
CA GLU A 12 -0.98 0.25 -10.02
C GLU A 12 -2.26 -0.29 -10.71
N TRP A 13 -2.11 -0.94 -11.87
CA TRP A 13 -3.25 -1.35 -12.69
C TRP A 13 -3.68 -2.80 -12.46
N LEU A 14 -2.86 -3.63 -11.84
CA LEU A 14 -3.16 -5.06 -11.65
C LEU A 14 -4.56 -5.27 -11.03
N ASP A 15 -4.82 -4.65 -9.88
CA ASP A 15 -6.12 -4.77 -9.20
C ASP A 15 -7.28 -4.17 -10.01
N ILE A 16 -7.02 -3.09 -10.75
CA ILE A 16 -8.04 -2.45 -11.60
C ILE A 16 -8.47 -3.40 -12.70
N VAL A 17 -7.49 -4.02 -13.38
CA VAL A 17 -7.75 -4.93 -14.50
C VAL A 17 -8.42 -6.21 -13.99
N ILE A 18 -7.99 -6.76 -12.85
CA ILE A 18 -8.63 -7.92 -12.21
C ILE A 18 -10.10 -7.64 -11.88
N GLU A 19 -10.39 -6.50 -11.25
CA GLU A 19 -11.76 -6.11 -10.89
C GLU A 19 -12.62 -5.86 -12.14
N ARG A 20 -12.07 -5.18 -13.14
CA ARG A 20 -12.76 -4.85 -14.40
C ARG A 20 -13.10 -6.08 -15.22
N ASP A 21 -12.20 -7.06 -15.25
CA ASP A 21 -12.26 -8.23 -16.13
C ASP A 21 -12.71 -9.50 -15.40
N GLU A 22 -13.33 -9.34 -14.23
CA GLU A 22 -14.02 -10.38 -13.47
C GLU A 22 -13.11 -11.51 -12.98
N GLY A 23 -11.85 -11.19 -12.68
CA GLY A 23 -10.95 -12.08 -11.93
C GLY A 23 -9.53 -12.14 -12.45
N TYR A 24 -8.70 -12.85 -11.68
CA TYR A 24 -7.29 -13.07 -11.99
C TYR A 24 -7.12 -14.26 -12.94
N SER A 25 -7.49 -14.06 -14.20
CA SER A 25 -7.46 -15.08 -15.26
C SER A 25 -7.04 -14.48 -16.60
N CYS A 26 -6.58 -15.34 -17.52
CA CYS A 26 -6.29 -14.91 -18.88
C CYS A 26 -7.58 -14.44 -19.54
N TRP A 27 -7.62 -13.20 -20.02
CA TRP A 27 -8.82 -12.62 -20.58
C TRP A 27 -9.32 -13.38 -21.83
N TYR A 28 -8.41 -13.91 -22.65
CA TYR A 28 -8.77 -14.64 -23.86
C TYR A 28 -9.29 -16.05 -23.56
N CYS A 29 -8.50 -16.89 -22.89
CA CYS A 29 -8.84 -18.30 -22.68
C CYS A 29 -9.54 -18.59 -21.35
N LYS A 30 -9.76 -17.57 -20.52
CA LYS A 30 -10.40 -17.63 -19.19
C LYS A 30 -9.71 -18.55 -18.18
N LYS A 31 -8.51 -19.06 -18.50
CA LYS A 31 -7.73 -19.89 -17.59
C LYS A 31 -7.30 -19.05 -16.38
N PRO A 32 -7.61 -19.47 -15.14
CA PRO A 32 -7.18 -18.77 -13.94
C PRO A 32 -5.66 -18.80 -13.82
N PHE A 33 -5.07 -17.69 -13.36
CA PHE A 33 -3.67 -17.64 -13.01
C PHE A 33 -3.46 -18.15 -11.59
N SER A 34 -2.38 -18.89 -11.35
CA SER A 34 -2.07 -19.35 -10.00
C SER A 34 -1.42 -18.23 -9.19
N LEU A 35 -1.99 -17.94 -8.02
CA LEU A 35 -1.38 -17.04 -7.03
C LEU A 35 -0.05 -17.59 -6.48
N SER A 36 0.12 -18.92 -6.44
CA SER A 36 1.34 -19.56 -5.93
C SER A 36 2.55 -19.40 -6.86
N GLN A 37 2.34 -18.97 -8.11
CA GLN A 37 3.42 -18.72 -9.06
C GLN A 37 4.05 -17.33 -8.93
N ASN A 38 3.42 -16.40 -8.19
CA ASN A 38 3.96 -15.05 -7.98
C ASN A 38 5.11 -15.01 -6.96
N ASN A 39 5.08 -15.87 -5.94
CA ASN A 39 6.02 -15.80 -4.81
C ASN A 39 7.38 -16.50 -5.05
N PHE A 40 7.53 -17.24 -6.16
CA PHE A 40 8.77 -18.00 -6.47
C PHE A 40 9.39 -17.65 -7.83
N ALA A 41 8.67 -16.89 -8.67
CA ALA A 41 9.11 -16.50 -10.00
C ALA A 41 10.24 -15.46 -9.98
N GLU A 42 10.24 -14.56 -8.99
CA GLU A 42 11.25 -13.50 -8.85
C GLU A 42 12.66 -14.08 -8.56
N TYR A 43 12.76 -15.24 -7.92
CA TYR A 43 14.04 -15.91 -7.60
C TYR A 43 14.51 -16.92 -8.66
N SER A 44 13.63 -17.33 -9.57
CA SER A 44 13.91 -18.38 -10.58
C SER A 44 13.99 -17.87 -12.02
N GLY A 45 13.91 -16.57 -12.23
CA GLY A 45 13.93 -15.96 -13.57
C GLY A 45 12.75 -16.36 -14.45
N ARG A 46 11.65 -16.86 -13.86
CA ARG A 46 10.46 -17.28 -14.60
C ARG A 46 9.50 -16.10 -14.80
N ILE A 47 8.90 -16.10 -15.98
CA ILE A 47 7.92 -15.12 -16.46
C ILE A 47 6.72 -15.10 -15.49
N SER A 48 6.28 -13.89 -15.11
CA SER A 48 5.01 -13.64 -14.39
C SER A 48 3.90 -14.54 -14.97
N PRO A 49 3.04 -15.16 -14.15
CA PRO A 49 2.00 -16.07 -14.66
C PRO A 49 1.02 -15.37 -15.62
N HIS A 50 0.98 -14.04 -15.60
CA HIS A 50 0.24 -13.18 -16.51
C HIS A 50 1.14 -12.16 -17.21
N LEU A 51 0.72 -11.73 -18.39
CA LEU A 51 1.25 -10.61 -19.14
C LEU A 51 0.17 -9.53 -19.27
N PHE A 52 0.61 -8.27 -19.40
CA PHE A 52 -0.26 -7.17 -19.81
C PHE A 52 -0.21 -7.10 -21.34
N ASP A 53 -1.29 -7.50 -22.01
CA ASP A 53 -1.44 -7.40 -23.47
C ASP A 53 -2.14 -6.12 -23.86
N HIS A 54 -1.64 -5.48 -24.92
CA HIS A 54 -2.25 -4.31 -25.53
C HIS A 54 -3.28 -4.76 -26.56
N LEU A 55 -4.56 -4.51 -26.32
CA LEU A 55 -5.67 -4.98 -27.16
C LEU A 55 -5.50 -4.62 -28.64
N ASN A 56 -5.05 -3.40 -28.94
CA ASN A 56 -4.77 -2.94 -30.31
C ASN A 56 -3.40 -3.34 -30.88
N ASN A 57 -2.62 -4.20 -30.21
CA ASN A 57 -1.25 -4.59 -30.56
C ASN A 57 -0.23 -3.44 -30.61
N ASN A 58 -0.62 -2.22 -30.22
CA ASN A 58 0.27 -1.08 -30.17
C ASN A 58 0.85 -0.93 -28.76
N ARG A 59 2.09 -1.41 -28.58
CA ARG A 59 2.82 -1.33 -27.30
C ARG A 59 3.04 0.10 -26.78
N ARG A 60 2.87 1.11 -27.64
CA ARG A 60 2.99 2.53 -27.27
C ARG A 60 1.70 3.11 -26.72
N ASP A 61 0.55 2.46 -26.94
CA ASP A 61 -0.74 2.89 -26.42
C ASP A 61 -0.96 2.35 -25.00
N ASN A 62 -0.29 2.99 -24.04
CA ASN A 62 -0.31 2.64 -22.62
C ASN A 62 -1.53 3.22 -21.90
N ARG A 63 -2.72 3.16 -22.49
CA ARG A 63 -3.99 3.45 -21.79
C ARG A 63 -4.47 2.20 -21.08
N ILE A 64 -4.99 2.34 -19.86
CA ILE A 64 -5.49 1.19 -19.08
C ILE A 64 -6.65 0.46 -19.78
N ASP A 65 -7.45 1.20 -20.56
CA ASP A 65 -8.53 0.65 -21.40
C ASP A 65 -8.03 -0.31 -22.47
N ASN A 66 -6.81 -0.08 -22.95
CA ASN A 66 -6.17 -0.86 -23.99
C ASN A 66 -5.39 -2.05 -23.43
N VAL A 67 -5.51 -2.37 -22.14
CA VAL A 67 -4.68 -3.39 -21.52
C VAL A 67 -5.52 -4.44 -20.82
N VAL A 68 -5.21 -5.72 -21.03
CA VAL A 68 -5.82 -6.87 -20.32
C VAL A 68 -4.74 -7.81 -19.78
N LEU A 69 -5.11 -8.66 -18.81
CA LEU A 69 -4.24 -9.76 -18.39
C LEU A 69 -4.39 -10.95 -19.35
N CYS A 70 -3.28 -11.53 -19.81
CA CYS A 70 -3.30 -12.72 -20.65
C CYS A 70 -2.16 -13.68 -20.32
N CYS A 71 -2.26 -14.94 -20.77
CA CYS A 71 -1.14 -15.86 -20.74
C CYS A 71 -0.26 -15.66 -21.98
N GLU A 72 1.01 -16.07 -21.89
CA GLU A 72 1.99 -15.99 -22.98
C GLU A 72 1.49 -16.64 -24.28
N SER A 73 0.85 -17.81 -24.18
CA SER A 73 0.31 -18.51 -25.35
C SER A 73 -0.74 -17.68 -26.10
N CYS A 74 -1.68 -17.05 -25.38
CA CYS A 74 -2.68 -16.19 -26.01
C CYS A 74 -2.05 -14.91 -26.58
N ASN A 75 -1.10 -14.31 -25.85
CA ASN A 75 -0.39 -13.10 -26.29
C ASN A 75 0.35 -13.32 -27.62
N ASN A 76 1.01 -14.46 -27.77
CA ASN A 76 1.75 -14.80 -28.99
C ASN A 76 0.82 -15.19 -30.14
N LYS A 77 -0.34 -15.80 -29.84
CA LYS A 77 -1.31 -16.24 -30.85
C LYS A 77 -2.10 -15.07 -31.46
N LYS A 78 -2.53 -14.13 -30.61
CA LYS A 78 -3.46 -13.04 -30.97
C LYS A 78 -3.03 -12.21 -32.21
N PRO A 79 -1.76 -11.80 -32.42
CA PRO A 79 -1.36 -11.06 -33.62
C PRO A 79 -1.59 -11.81 -34.95
N HIS A 80 -1.85 -13.11 -34.89
CA HIS A 80 -2.04 -13.98 -36.05
C HIS A 80 -3.43 -14.63 -36.10
N ASP A 81 -4.32 -14.29 -35.17
CA ASP A 81 -5.66 -14.87 -35.06
C ASP A 81 -6.71 -13.76 -35.20
N SER A 82 -7.46 -13.78 -36.31
CA SER A 82 -8.46 -12.75 -36.64
C SER A 82 -9.58 -12.67 -35.60
N ASP A 83 -10.03 -13.80 -35.08
CA ASP A 83 -11.14 -13.85 -34.13
C ASP A 83 -10.70 -13.24 -32.79
N MET A 84 -9.47 -13.55 -32.35
CA MET A 84 -8.89 -12.92 -31.17
C MET A 84 -8.68 -11.42 -31.35
N GLN A 85 -8.36 -10.94 -32.56
CA GLN A 85 -8.23 -9.50 -32.84
C GLN A 85 -9.58 -8.78 -32.83
N ILE A 86 -10.62 -9.42 -33.35
CA ILE A 86 -11.99 -8.91 -33.27
C ILE A 86 -12.41 -8.79 -31.80
N LEU A 87 -12.23 -9.86 -31.02
CA LEU A 87 -12.51 -9.85 -29.58
C LEU A 87 -11.72 -8.75 -28.84
N ALA A 88 -10.45 -8.57 -29.17
CA ALA A 88 -9.62 -7.54 -28.55
C ALA A 88 -10.09 -6.12 -28.91
N THR A 89 -10.51 -5.90 -30.16
CA THR A 89 -11.04 -4.62 -30.64
C THR A 89 -12.38 -4.28 -29.96
N ASP A 90 -13.29 -5.25 -29.86
CA ASP A 90 -14.57 -5.08 -29.18
C ASP A 90 -14.36 -4.77 -27.69
N LYS A 91 -13.43 -5.48 -27.04
CA LYS A 91 -13.06 -5.22 -25.64
C LYS A 91 -12.46 -3.83 -25.45
N LEU A 92 -11.67 -3.34 -26.39
CA LEU A 92 -11.12 -1.98 -26.33
C LEU A 92 -12.26 -0.96 -26.40
N HIS A 93 -13.16 -1.09 -27.36
CA HIS A 93 -14.33 -0.21 -27.47
C HIS A 93 -15.21 -0.25 -26.22
N ASP A 94 -15.43 -1.43 -25.64
CA ASP A 94 -16.21 -1.58 -24.42
C ASP A 94 -15.53 -0.93 -23.21
N SER A 95 -14.20 -1.08 -23.09
CA SER A 95 -13.42 -0.42 -22.03
C SER A 95 -13.47 1.10 -22.19
N GLU A 96 -13.23 1.62 -23.40
CA GLU A 96 -13.29 3.05 -23.71
C GLU A 96 -14.68 3.64 -23.48
N LYS A 97 -15.76 2.92 -23.79
CA LYS A 97 -17.14 3.36 -23.49
C LYS A 97 -17.43 3.38 -21.99
N ARG A 98 -16.97 2.38 -21.25
CA ARG A 98 -17.14 2.32 -19.79
C ARG A 98 -16.39 3.46 -19.10
N ASP A 99 -15.22 3.84 -19.62
CA ASP A 99 -14.42 4.96 -19.13
C ASP A 99 -14.95 6.32 -19.57
N TYR A 100 -15.47 6.45 -20.79
CA TYR A 100 -16.14 7.67 -21.26
C TYR A 100 -17.40 8.00 -20.44
N MET A 101 -18.13 6.97 -19.95
CA MET A 101 -19.24 7.15 -19.00
C MET A 101 -18.79 7.30 -17.53
N ARG A 102 -17.48 7.22 -17.26
CA ARG A 102 -16.85 7.37 -15.94
C ARG A 102 -15.76 8.43 -15.97
N GLU A 103 -16.13 9.69 -15.75
CA GLU A 103 -15.26 10.70 -15.12
C GLU A 103 -14.72 10.28 -13.72
N LYS A 104 -14.76 8.99 -13.35
CA LYS A 104 -14.54 8.42 -12.01
C LYS A 104 -13.15 7.82 -11.75
N PHE A 105 -12.19 7.84 -12.69
CA PHE A 105 -10.81 7.41 -12.37
C PHE A 105 -10.03 8.42 -11.54
N THR A 106 -10.50 9.68 -11.46
CA THR A 106 -10.04 10.68 -10.48
C THR A 106 -10.28 10.27 -9.02
N LYS A 107 -11.10 9.23 -8.75
CA LYS A 107 -11.25 8.68 -7.40
C LYS A 107 -10.07 7.84 -6.95
N LYS A 108 -9.30 7.17 -7.82
CA LYS A 108 -8.23 6.26 -7.35
C LYS A 108 -6.96 6.99 -6.90
N ALA A 109 -6.57 8.09 -7.56
CA ALA A 109 -5.50 8.96 -7.06
C ALA A 109 -5.86 9.65 -5.73
N ARG A 110 -7.12 10.12 -5.61
CA ARG A 110 -7.67 10.60 -4.32
C ARG A 110 -7.72 9.49 -3.27
N ASN A 111 -8.02 8.24 -3.65
CA ASN A 111 -8.11 7.12 -2.72
C ASN A 111 -6.73 6.58 -2.33
N SER A 112 -5.71 6.60 -3.18
CA SER A 112 -4.34 6.19 -2.83
C SER A 112 -3.69 7.20 -1.88
N GLU A 113 -3.84 8.50 -2.14
CA GLU A 113 -3.44 9.56 -1.19
C GLU A 113 -4.24 9.46 0.12
N ASN A 114 -5.56 9.22 0.05
CA ASN A 114 -6.35 8.95 1.24
C ASN A 114 -5.88 7.68 1.95
N SER A 115 -5.42 6.65 1.23
CA SER A 115 -4.98 5.39 1.83
C SER A 115 -3.67 5.54 2.60
N GLU A 116 -2.68 6.25 2.07
CA GLU A 116 -1.42 6.52 2.78
C GLU A 116 -1.65 7.41 4.00
N VAL A 117 -2.45 8.47 3.85
CA VAL A 117 -2.84 9.34 4.96
C VAL A 117 -3.62 8.54 6.01
N GLN A 118 -4.51 7.64 5.60
CA GLN A 118 -5.28 6.81 6.50
C GLN A 118 -4.40 5.77 7.20
N ILE A 119 -3.46 5.15 6.50
CA ILE A 119 -2.46 4.24 7.08
C ILE A 119 -1.61 4.98 8.12
N SER A 120 -1.14 6.19 7.80
CA SER A 120 -0.39 7.04 8.72
C SER A 120 -1.21 7.40 9.96
N LYS A 121 -2.47 7.79 9.79
CA LYS A 121 -3.41 8.06 10.90
C LYS A 121 -3.65 6.83 11.77
N THR A 122 -3.90 5.67 11.17
CA THR A 122 -4.11 4.41 11.90
C THR A 122 -2.85 4.01 12.68
N ASN A 123 -1.68 4.08 12.05
CA ASN A 123 -0.41 3.76 12.71
C ASN A 123 -0.10 4.73 13.86
N TYR A 124 -0.42 6.01 13.69
CA TYR A 124 -0.33 7.02 14.75
C TYR A 124 -1.28 6.69 15.92
N GLN A 125 -2.52 6.30 15.64
CA GLN A 125 -3.50 5.90 16.66
C GLN A 125 -3.04 4.64 17.43
N ILE A 126 -2.53 3.63 16.72
CA ILE A 126 -1.94 2.42 17.34
C ILE A 126 -0.79 2.81 18.28
N CYS A 127 0.09 3.71 17.83
CA CYS A 127 1.19 4.23 18.63
C CYS A 127 0.69 4.89 19.93
N LEU A 128 -0.26 5.83 19.82
CA LEU A 128 -0.83 6.54 20.96
C LEU A 128 -1.51 5.59 21.95
N GLN A 129 -2.36 4.68 21.47
CA GLN A 129 -3.08 3.71 22.31
C GLN A 129 -2.12 2.76 23.02
N TYR A 130 -1.08 2.30 22.32
CA TYR A 130 -0.06 1.43 22.92
C TYR A 130 0.66 2.13 24.06
N VAL A 131 1.16 3.35 23.83
CA VAL A 131 1.89 4.11 24.84
C VAL A 131 0.98 4.43 26.02
N ALA A 132 -0.24 4.92 25.79
CA ALA A 132 -1.18 5.22 26.86
C ALA A 132 -1.46 3.99 27.73
N LYS A 133 -1.85 2.86 27.12
CA LYS A 133 -2.16 1.62 27.84
C LYS A 133 -0.96 1.11 28.65
N LYS A 134 0.23 1.11 28.05
CA LYS A 134 1.42 0.53 28.69
C LYS A 134 2.02 1.43 29.76
N VAL A 135 2.03 2.74 29.54
CA VAL A 135 2.44 3.69 30.58
C VAL A 135 1.45 3.66 31.75
N ASP A 136 0.15 3.54 31.50
CA ASP A 136 -0.85 3.43 32.58
C ASP A 136 -0.72 2.13 33.36
N GLN A 137 -0.34 1.04 32.69
CA GLN A 137 -0.16 -0.26 33.32
C GLN A 137 1.16 -0.38 34.10
N PHE A 138 2.26 0.18 33.58
CA PHE A 138 3.61 -0.08 34.10
C PHE A 138 4.32 1.17 34.65
N GLY A 139 3.68 2.35 34.55
CA GLY A 139 4.26 3.65 34.92
C GLY A 139 5.26 4.18 33.89
N GLN A 140 6.12 3.32 33.35
CA GLN A 140 7.13 3.65 32.34
C GLN A 140 7.41 2.48 31.41
N ILE A 141 7.89 2.77 30.19
CA ILE A 141 8.27 1.78 29.19
C ILE A 141 9.57 2.15 28.48
N ASP A 142 10.32 1.15 28.01
CA ASP A 142 11.56 1.36 27.25
C ASP A 142 11.27 1.90 25.85
N PHE A 143 12.01 2.94 25.43
CA PHE A 143 11.79 3.59 24.13
C PHE A 143 12.15 2.71 22.94
N LYS A 144 13.26 1.95 23.00
CA LYS A 144 13.72 1.12 21.88
C LYS A 144 12.78 -0.05 21.64
N GLU A 145 12.40 -0.73 22.72
CA GLU A 145 11.47 -1.85 22.66
C GLU A 145 10.08 -1.39 22.21
N THR A 146 9.62 -0.22 22.70
CA THR A 146 8.34 0.36 22.30
C THR A 146 8.26 0.62 20.79
N ILE A 147 9.34 1.07 20.15
CA ILE A 147 9.36 1.25 18.68
C ILE A 147 9.08 -0.08 17.98
N LEU A 148 9.78 -1.15 18.34
CA LEU A 148 9.65 -2.45 17.67
C LEU A 148 8.26 -3.05 17.91
N ASN A 149 7.74 -2.94 19.13
CA ASN A 149 6.39 -3.40 19.48
C ASN A 149 5.30 -2.67 18.68
N ILE A 150 5.42 -1.36 18.50
CA ILE A 150 4.46 -0.58 17.71
C ILE A 150 4.58 -0.93 16.23
N VAL A 151 5.79 -1.05 15.69
CA VAL A 151 6.01 -1.49 14.29
C VAL A 151 5.36 -2.84 14.04
N TRP A 152 5.55 -3.80 14.95
CA TRP A 152 4.91 -5.12 14.86
C TRP A 152 3.39 -5.00 14.85
N LYS A 153 2.80 -4.20 15.75
CA LYS A 153 1.34 -3.98 15.80
C LYS A 153 0.78 -3.32 14.54
N CYS A 154 1.49 -2.36 13.96
CA CYS A 154 1.08 -1.76 12.69
C CYS A 154 1.08 -2.82 11.57
N ARG A 155 2.11 -3.66 11.51
CA ARG A 155 2.21 -4.72 10.49
C ARG A 155 1.12 -5.78 10.63
N GLU A 156 0.81 -6.19 11.86
CA GLU A 156 -0.32 -7.09 12.13
C GLU A 156 -1.67 -6.48 11.71
N ASN A 157 -1.83 -5.17 11.85
CA ASN A 157 -3.10 -4.50 11.58
C ASN A 157 -3.35 -4.21 10.10
N ASN A 158 -2.34 -3.73 9.39
CA ASN A 158 -2.51 -3.22 8.02
C ASN A 158 -1.33 -3.55 7.10
N ASN A 159 -0.45 -4.47 7.51
CA ASN A 159 0.76 -4.88 6.78
C ASN A 159 1.75 -3.73 6.48
N THR A 160 1.67 -2.62 7.23
CA THR A 160 2.61 -1.49 7.12
C THR A 160 3.30 -1.21 8.45
N GLY A 161 4.43 -0.52 8.42
CA GLY A 161 5.13 -0.12 9.64
C GLY A 161 6.61 0.12 9.43
N SER A 162 7.04 1.35 9.72
CA SER A 162 8.44 1.78 9.66
C SER A 162 8.92 2.19 11.07
N PRO A 163 10.09 1.70 11.51
CA PRO A 163 10.73 2.16 12.74
C PRO A 163 10.94 3.68 12.73
N GLN A 164 11.22 4.27 11.57
CA GLN A 164 11.47 5.71 11.46
C GLN A 164 10.17 6.51 11.61
N ALA A 165 9.09 6.09 10.96
CA ALA A 165 7.78 6.73 11.14
C ALA A 165 7.32 6.62 12.61
N THR A 166 7.52 5.45 13.23
CA THR A 166 7.18 5.21 14.64
C THR A 166 7.95 6.13 15.59
N ARG A 167 9.25 6.36 15.34
CA ARG A 167 10.03 7.36 16.11
C ARG A 167 9.42 8.75 16.00
N ASN A 168 8.97 9.15 14.82
CA ASN A 168 8.33 10.45 14.62
C ASN A 168 7.01 10.53 15.40
N TYR A 169 6.18 9.49 15.36
CA TYR A 169 4.95 9.44 16.15
C TYR A 169 5.23 9.56 17.65
N LEU A 170 6.22 8.80 18.16
CA LEU A 170 6.64 8.89 19.56
C LEU A 170 7.10 10.29 19.94
N ASN A 171 7.88 10.96 19.09
CA ASN A 171 8.30 12.34 19.32
C ASN A 171 7.12 13.31 19.36
N ILE A 172 6.08 13.09 18.55
CA ILE A 172 4.86 13.91 18.54
C ILE A 172 4.06 13.68 19.83
N ILE A 173 3.77 12.43 20.21
CA ILE A 173 2.96 12.12 21.41
C ILE A 173 3.73 12.32 22.72
N CYS A 174 5.04 12.53 22.65
CA CYS A 174 5.89 12.87 23.79
C CYS A 174 6.42 14.31 23.72
N CYS A 175 5.87 15.15 22.83
CA CYS A 175 6.27 16.54 22.71
C CYS A 175 5.95 17.32 23.99
N ILE A 176 6.47 18.54 24.12
CA ILE A 176 6.33 19.34 25.34
C ILE A 176 4.87 19.55 25.76
N SER A 177 3.95 19.67 24.81
CA SER A 177 2.51 19.87 25.04
C SER A 177 1.74 18.56 25.24
N ALA A 178 2.37 17.40 25.03
CA ALA A 178 1.72 16.11 25.11
C ALA A 178 1.79 15.52 26.54
N PRO A 179 0.88 14.59 26.90
CA PRO A 179 0.78 14.04 28.26
C PRO A 179 1.92 13.07 28.62
N PHE A 180 2.72 12.65 27.63
CA PHE A 180 3.86 11.76 27.82
C PHE A 180 5.17 12.52 27.59
N GLU A 181 6.25 11.99 28.12
CA GLU A 181 7.60 12.51 27.90
C GLU A 181 8.60 11.38 27.68
N ILE A 182 9.64 11.68 26.89
CA ILE A 182 10.82 10.81 26.76
C ILE A 182 11.89 11.36 27.70
N THR A 183 12.30 10.56 28.69
CA THR A 183 13.40 10.91 29.61
C THR A 183 14.49 9.84 29.55
N LYS A 184 15.64 10.12 30.17
CA LYS A 184 16.73 9.16 30.33
C LYS A 184 16.87 8.77 31.79
N ILE A 185 16.85 7.47 32.05
CA ILE A 185 17.21 6.88 33.34
C ILE A 185 18.33 5.89 33.07
N ASP A 186 19.45 6.03 33.78
CA ASP A 186 20.63 5.17 33.64
C ASP A 186 21.12 5.01 32.18
N GLY A 187 21.11 6.12 31.44
CA GLY A 187 21.49 6.16 30.02
C GLY A 187 20.47 5.56 29.04
N LYS A 188 19.39 4.94 29.52
CA LYS A 188 18.32 4.37 28.69
C LYS A 188 17.17 5.35 28.53
N LYS A 189 16.68 5.47 27.30
CA LYS A 189 15.50 6.30 27.01
C LYS A 189 14.24 5.55 27.41
N ILE A 190 13.41 6.17 28.23
CA ILE A 190 12.11 5.65 28.64
C ILE A 190 10.99 6.64 28.29
N ILE A 191 9.77 6.13 28.16
CA ILE A 191 8.56 6.91 27.98
C ILE A 191 7.71 6.77 29.24
N ARG A 192 7.22 7.89 29.78
CA ARG A 192 6.35 7.93 30.97
C ARG A 192 5.35 9.09 30.89
N ARG A 193 4.39 9.16 31.84
CA ARG A 193 3.54 10.34 31.98
C ARG A 193 4.37 11.55 32.43
N ARG A 194 4.05 12.71 31.86
CA ARG A 194 4.65 13.97 32.25
C ARG A 194 4.19 14.34 33.66
N VAL A 195 5.14 14.54 34.56
CA VAL A 195 4.86 15.05 35.90
C VAL A 195 4.66 16.56 35.78
N LYS A 196 3.49 17.07 36.16
CA LYS A 196 3.31 18.53 36.31
C LYS A 196 4.18 18.96 37.49
N SER A 197 5.18 19.81 37.25
CA SER A 197 5.87 20.49 38.34
C SER A 197 4.86 21.37 39.08
N THR A 198 4.39 20.94 40.25
CA THR A 198 3.78 21.85 41.21
C THR A 198 4.90 22.75 41.73
N ASN A 199 4.96 23.98 41.21
CA ASN A 199 5.73 25.04 41.86
C ASN A 199 5.06 25.34 43.21
N ASN A 200 5.45 24.62 44.27
CA ASN A 200 5.25 25.09 45.62
C ASN A 200 6.31 26.16 45.87
N ASN A 201 6.03 27.39 45.44
CA ASN A 201 6.70 28.55 46.03
C ASN A 201 6.19 28.65 47.47
N LEU A 202 7.06 28.26 48.40
CA LEU A 202 7.00 28.67 49.79
C LEU A 202 7.10 30.19 49.80
N ASP A 203 5.98 30.86 49.99
CA ASP A 203 5.96 32.25 50.42
C ASP A 203 6.52 32.28 51.86
N HIS A 204 7.80 32.62 51.95
CA HIS A 204 8.35 33.22 53.16
C HIS A 204 7.83 34.66 53.22
N THR A 205 6.92 34.94 54.14
CA THR A 205 6.93 36.16 54.97
C THR A 205 6.04 35.98 56.18
#